data_AF-A0A652NNN0-F1
#
_entry.id   AF-A0A652NNN0-F1
#
_cell.length_a   1.000
_cell.length_b   1.000
_cell.length_c   1.000
_cell.angle_alpha   90.00
_cell.angle_beta   90.00
_cell.angle_gamma   90.00
#
_symmetry.space_group_name_H-M   'P 1'
#
loop_
_entity.id
_entity.type
_entity.pdbx_description
1 polymer ?
#
loop_
_entity_poly.entity_id
_entity_poly.type
_entity_poly.pdbx_seq_one_letter_code
_entity_poly.pdbx_strand_id
1 'polypeptide(L)'
;MVQQWGWLWGDTLSNMRPRVTNTFHFSGVSARDELASVIRAEGDEPEYRRVADMIEAATPPLAAVVGADVFFVVQLDANFKPVMDRSFTRKYDAAFEYAVKKRGRGRPKLWD
;
A
#
# COMPACT_ATOMS: atom_id res chain seq x y z
N MET A 1 23.05 7.57 5.04
CA MET A 1 22.41 6.76 3.97
C MET A 1 21.02 7.35 3.77
N VAL A 2 20.66 7.79 2.57
CA VAL A 2 19.33 8.38 2.31
C VAL A 2 18.32 7.24 2.24
N GLN A 3 17.28 7.29 3.05
CA GLN A 3 16.20 6.30 2.99
C GLN A 3 15.36 6.56 1.75
N GLN A 4 15.21 5.54 0.90
CA GLN A 4 14.32 5.58 -0.25
C GLN A 4 13.00 4.91 0.13
N TRP A 5 11.90 5.51 -0.30
CA TRP A 5 10.56 5.04 -0.03
C TRP A 5 9.78 4.91 -1.34
N GLY A 6 8.80 4.02 -1.35
CA GLY A 6 7.90 3.83 -2.49
C GLY A 6 6.56 3.29 -2.02
N TRP A 7 5.64 3.16 -2.96
CA TRP A 7 4.36 2.51 -2.72
C TRP A 7 4.10 1.40 -3.75
N LEU A 8 3.32 0.42 -3.34
CA LEU A 8 2.92 -0.73 -4.16
C LEU A 8 1.40 -0.79 -4.20
N TRP A 9 0.84 -1.02 -5.39
CA TRP A 9 -0.57 -1.36 -5.57
C TRP A 9 -0.64 -2.58 -6.49
N GLY A 10 -1.42 -3.59 -6.08
CA GLY A 10 -1.88 -4.65 -6.96
C GLY A 10 -3.15 -5.31 -6.43
N ASP A 11 -3.65 -6.29 -7.17
CA ASP A 11 -4.78 -7.12 -6.77
C ASP A 11 -4.34 -8.58 -6.52
N THR A 12 -5.00 -9.24 -5.57
CA THR A 12 -4.79 -10.65 -5.20
C THR A 12 -5.11 -11.68 -6.31
N LEU A 13 -5.81 -11.31 -7.38
CA LEU A 13 -6.09 -12.19 -8.54
C LEU A 13 -4.96 -12.17 -9.57
N SER A 14 -4.24 -11.05 -9.67
CA SER A 14 -3.35 -10.74 -10.80
C SER A 14 -1.86 -10.99 -10.50
N ASN A 15 -1.53 -11.77 -9.46
CA ASN A 15 -0.16 -12.01 -8.98
C ASN A 15 0.61 -10.71 -8.70
N MET A 16 -0.01 -9.74 -8.00
CA MET A 16 0.60 -8.48 -7.57
C MET A 16 1.59 -7.95 -8.61
N ARG A 17 1.11 -7.38 -9.71
CA ARG A 17 2.00 -6.51 -10.48
C ARG A 17 2.18 -5.28 -9.62
N PRO A 18 3.35 -5.06 -9.00
CA PRO A 18 3.58 -3.79 -8.35
C PRO A 18 3.44 -2.74 -9.45
N ARG A 19 2.39 -1.91 -9.39
CA ARG A 19 2.49 -0.56 -9.95
C ARG A 19 3.45 0.19 -9.02
N VAL A 20 4.73 -0.18 -9.02
CA VAL A 20 5.79 0.71 -8.55
C VAL A 20 5.85 1.73 -9.66
N THR A 21 5.27 2.91 -9.44
CA THR A 21 5.69 4.05 -10.24
C THR A 21 7.20 4.13 -10.06
N ASN A 22 7.97 4.29 -11.13
CA ASN A 22 9.44 4.41 -11.08
C ASN A 22 9.92 5.68 -10.31
N THR A 23 9.04 6.26 -9.49
CA THR A 23 9.24 7.40 -8.64
C THR A 23 9.57 6.89 -7.24
N PHE A 24 10.83 7.04 -6.84
CA PHE A 24 11.20 6.87 -5.44
C PHE A 24 11.02 8.19 -4.69
N HIS A 25 10.82 8.08 -3.39
CA HIS A 25 10.58 9.19 -2.50
C HIS A 25 11.68 9.29 -1.45
N PHE A 26 12.00 10.51 -1.03
CA PHE A 26 12.98 10.76 0.04
C PHE A 26 12.38 10.61 1.44
N SER A 27 11.07 10.38 1.56
CA SER A 27 10.40 10.11 2.83
C SER A 27 9.18 9.20 2.64
N GLY A 28 8.84 8.45 3.70
CA GLY A 28 7.63 7.63 3.72
C GLY A 28 6.37 8.48 3.58
N VAL A 29 6.36 9.69 4.18
CA VAL A 29 5.25 10.64 4.11
C VAL A 29 4.95 11.02 2.66
N SER A 30 5.97 11.39 1.88
CA SER A 30 5.78 11.71 0.46
C SER A 30 5.30 10.52 -0.37
N ALA A 31 5.73 9.29 -0.06
CA ALA A 31 5.25 8.09 -0.76
C ALA A 31 3.78 7.78 -0.42
N ARG A 32 3.40 7.97 0.84
CA ARG A 32 2.02 7.84 1.34
C ARG A 32 1.09 8.86 0.69
N ASP A 33 1.51 10.12 0.63
CA ASP A 33 0.69 11.20 0.08
C ASP A 33 0.48 11.02 -1.44
N GLU A 34 1.52 10.60 -2.17
CA GLU A 34 1.36 10.23 -3.59
C GLU A 34 0.40 9.05 -3.76
N LEU A 35 0.56 7.98 -2.99
CA LEU A 35 -0.34 6.83 -3.03
C LEU A 35 -1.81 7.24 -2.77
N ALA A 36 -2.06 8.04 -1.73
CA ALA A 36 -3.41 8.51 -1.41
C ALA A 36 -3.99 9.38 -2.54
N SER A 37 -3.16 10.21 -3.20
CA SER A 37 -3.57 10.99 -4.37
C SER A 37 -3.92 10.10 -5.57
N VAL A 38 -3.11 9.08 -5.86
CA VAL A 38 -3.33 8.12 -6.94
C VAL A 38 -4.61 7.29 -6.71
N ILE A 39 -4.83 6.80 -5.49
CA ILE A 39 -6.05 6.06 -5.12
C ILE A 39 -7.30 6.91 -5.34
N ARG A 40 -7.25 8.20 -5.01
CA ARG A 40 -8.37 9.14 -5.24
C ARG A 40 -8.59 9.44 -6.72
N ALA A 41 -7.54 9.42 -7.53
CA ALA A 41 -7.64 9.67 -8.96
C ALA A 41 -8.20 8.48 -9.75
N GLU A 42 -7.91 7.24 -9.34
CA GLU A 42 -8.34 6.05 -10.09
C GLU A 42 -9.83 5.73 -9.91
N GLY A 43 -10.47 6.11 -8.80
CA GLY A 43 -11.82 5.66 -8.50
C GLY A 43 -12.66 6.63 -7.67
N ASP A 44 -13.93 6.75 -8.06
CA ASP A 44 -14.94 7.53 -7.33
C ASP A 44 -15.67 6.72 -6.24
N GLU A 45 -15.29 5.45 -6.08
CA GLU A 45 -15.92 4.53 -5.14
C GLU A 45 -15.69 4.97 -3.68
N PRO A 46 -16.73 4.99 -2.83
CA PRO A 46 -16.62 5.40 -1.43
C PRO A 46 -15.54 4.64 -0.64
N GLU A 47 -15.32 3.37 -0.96
CA GLU A 47 -14.33 2.50 -0.33
C GLU A 47 -12.90 2.93 -0.61
N TYR A 48 -12.62 3.36 -1.85
CA TYR A 48 -11.32 3.88 -2.27
C TYR A 48 -11.03 5.24 -1.62
N ARG A 49 -12.03 6.11 -1.52
CA ARG A 49 -11.90 7.37 -0.75
C ARG A 49 -11.57 7.11 0.71
N ARG A 50 -12.31 6.19 1.35
CA ARG A 50 -12.06 5.80 2.75
C ARG A 50 -10.65 5.26 2.95
N VAL A 51 -10.15 4.40 2.05
CA VAL A 51 -8.79 3.86 2.20
C VAL A 51 -7.73 4.95 1.98
N ALA A 52 -7.95 5.88 1.05
CA ALA A 52 -7.04 7.01 0.86
C ALA A 52 -6.95 7.87 2.13
N ASP A 53 -8.07 8.18 2.78
CA ASP A 53 -8.10 8.93 4.03
C ASP A 53 -7.38 8.19 5.15
N MET A 54 -7.57 6.87 5.25
CA MET A 54 -6.87 6.02 6.21
C MET A 54 -5.36 6.02 5.97
N ILE A 55 -4.92 5.89 4.71
CA ILE A 55 -3.51 5.90 4.32
C ILE A 55 -2.88 7.25 4.67
N GLU A 56 -3.51 8.36 4.32
CA GLU A 56 -3.00 9.71 4.57
C GLU A 56 -2.85 10.03 6.06
N ALA A 57 -3.72 9.48 6.91
CA ALA A 57 -3.63 9.66 8.36
C ALA A 57 -2.57 8.78 9.04
N ALA A 58 -2.05 7.76 8.36
CA ALA A 58 -1.19 6.75 8.96
C ALA A 58 0.31 7.05 8.81
N THR A 59 1.10 6.34 9.63
CA THR A 59 2.57 6.44 9.63
C THR A 59 3.16 5.28 8.83
N PRO A 60 3.97 5.53 7.80
CA PRO A 60 4.69 4.47 7.09
C PRO A 60 5.76 3.79 7.97
N PRO A 61 6.07 2.50 7.74
CA PRO A 61 5.52 1.64 6.68
C PRO A 61 4.14 1.08 7.02
N LEU A 62 3.27 1.00 6.02
CA LEU A 62 1.88 0.56 6.19
C LEU A 62 1.40 -0.37 5.06
N ALA A 63 0.32 -1.08 5.33
CA ALA A 63 -0.42 -1.90 4.38
C ALA A 63 -1.92 -1.59 4.47
N ALA A 64 -2.63 -1.54 3.35
CA ALA A 64 -4.08 -1.34 3.31
C ALA A 64 -4.75 -2.23 2.26
N VAL A 65 -6.06 -2.45 2.41
CA VAL A 65 -6.87 -3.28 1.51
C VAL A 65 -8.20 -2.60 1.21
N VAL A 66 -8.64 -2.70 -0.04
CA VAL A 66 -10.02 -2.46 -0.49
C VAL A 66 -10.45 -3.62 -1.39
N GLY A 67 -11.49 -4.38 -1.00
CA GLY A 67 -11.94 -5.51 -1.81
C GLY A 67 -10.84 -6.56 -2.02
N ALA A 68 -10.32 -6.66 -3.25
CA ALA A 68 -9.22 -7.54 -3.63
C ALA A 68 -7.88 -6.78 -3.84
N ASP A 69 -7.91 -5.45 -3.79
CA ASP A 69 -6.77 -4.58 -3.95
C ASP A 69 -5.99 -4.44 -2.63
N VAL A 70 -4.68 -4.49 -2.75
CA VAL A 70 -3.71 -4.30 -1.66
C VAL A 70 -2.82 -3.11 -1.99
N PHE A 71 -2.59 -2.27 -0.99
CA PHE A 71 -1.77 -1.06 -1.07
C PHE A 71 -0.69 -1.10 0.00
N PHE A 72 0.52 -0.67 -0.32
CA PHE A 72 1.64 -0.65 0.62
C PHE A 72 2.44 0.63 0.49
N VAL A 73 2.95 1.15 1.61
CA VAL A 73 4.01 2.17 1.62
C VAL A 73 5.22 1.58 2.34
N VAL A 74 6.36 1.55 1.64
CA VAL A 74 7.51 0.71 2.02
C VAL A 74 8.83 1.44 1.85
N GLN A 75 9.81 1.06 2.66
CA GLN A 75 11.21 1.42 2.40
C GLN A 75 11.75 0.56 1.26
N LEU A 76 12.67 1.12 0.49
CA LEU A 76 13.35 0.49 -0.63
C LEU A 76 14.85 0.34 -0.33
N ASP A 77 15.43 -0.77 -0.78
CA ASP A 77 16.87 -0.99 -0.78
C ASP A 77 17.56 -0.26 -1.94
N ALA A 78 18.89 -0.37 -2.03
CA ALA A 78 19.68 0.26 -3.10
C ALA A 78 19.33 -0.24 -4.52
N ASN A 79 18.59 -1.35 -4.64
CA ASN A 79 18.12 -1.93 -5.90
C ASN A 79 16.63 -1.64 -6.14
N PHE A 80 16.04 -0.68 -5.42
CA PHE A 80 14.62 -0.32 -5.49
C PHE A 80 13.68 -1.48 -5.13
N LYS A 81 14.14 -2.43 -4.30
CA LYS A 81 13.31 -3.53 -3.80
C LYS A 81 12.76 -3.21 -2.43
N PRO A 82 11.53 -3.63 -2.09
CA PRO A 82 10.98 -3.47 -0.74
C PRO A 82 11.89 -4.08 0.32
N VAL A 83 12.22 -3.32 1.35
CA VAL A 83 12.91 -3.81 2.54
C VAL A 83 11.90 -4.60 3.37
N MET A 84 11.97 -5.92 3.30
CA MET A 84 11.07 -6.83 4.01
C MET A 84 11.58 -7.11 5.44
N ASP A 85 11.45 -6.14 6.33
CA ASP A 85 11.71 -6.39 7.76
C ASP A 85 10.57 -7.21 8.41
N ARG A 86 10.82 -7.74 9.61
CA ARG A 86 9.85 -8.60 10.32
C ARG A 86 8.51 -7.93 10.58
N SER A 87 8.49 -6.61 10.77
CA SER A 87 7.28 -5.84 11.02
C SER A 87 6.46 -5.71 9.74
N PHE A 88 7.12 -5.31 8.65
CA PHE A 88 6.49 -5.13 7.35
C PHE A 88 5.99 -6.45 6.77
N THR A 89 6.76 -7.55 6.87
CA THR A 89 6.32 -8.88 6.41
C THR A 89 5.02 -9.31 7.10
N ARG A 90 4.87 -9.05 8.41
CA ARG A 90 3.62 -9.37 9.12
C ARG A 90 2.43 -8.55 8.63
N LYS A 91 2.63 -7.25 8.36
CA LYS A 91 1.59 -6.37 7.80
C LYS A 91 1.20 -6.83 6.40
N TYR A 92 2.20 -7.20 5.60
CA TYR A 92 2.04 -7.73 4.25
C TYR A 92 1.20 -9.01 4.23
N ASP A 93 1.59 -10.02 5.00
CA ASP A 93 0.88 -11.30 5.06
C ASP A 93 -0.56 -11.11 5.57
N ALA A 94 -0.75 -10.28 6.61
CA ALA A 94 -2.07 -10.02 7.17
C ALA A 94 -3.01 -9.29 6.20
N ALA A 95 -2.50 -8.30 5.46
CA ALA A 95 -3.24 -7.60 4.43
C ALA A 95 -3.63 -8.55 3.29
N PHE A 96 -2.68 -9.38 2.84
CA PHE A 96 -2.92 -10.34 1.77
C PHE A 96 -3.95 -11.40 2.16
N GLU A 97 -3.80 -12.02 3.34
CA GLU A 97 -4.78 -12.97 3.85
C GLU A 97 -6.18 -12.35 3.97
N TYR A 98 -6.26 -11.10 4.42
CA TYR A 98 -7.54 -10.41 4.55
C TYR A 98 -8.19 -10.17 3.18
N ALA A 99 -7.43 -9.65 2.20
CA ALA A 99 -7.91 -9.43 0.84
C ALA A 99 -8.41 -10.73 0.18
N VAL A 100 -7.66 -11.83 0.34
CA VAL A 100 -8.05 -13.16 -0.16
C VAL A 100 -9.31 -13.68 0.54
N LYS A 101 -9.37 -13.63 1.87
CA LYS A 101 -10.52 -14.14 2.66
C LYS A 101 -11.78 -13.31 2.48
N LYS A 102 -11.66 -12.02 2.16
CA LYS A 102 -12.78 -11.06 2.13
C LYS A 102 -13.08 -10.51 0.73
N ARG A 103 -12.59 -11.14 -0.34
CA ARG A 103 -12.80 -10.75 -1.74
C ARG A 103 -14.18 -10.15 -2.00
N GLY A 104 -14.22 -8.85 -2.32
CA GLY A 104 -15.44 -8.10 -2.69
C GLY A 104 -16.48 -7.86 -1.58
N ARG A 105 -16.26 -8.32 -0.35
CA ARG A 105 -17.18 -8.14 0.79
C ARG A 105 -16.51 -7.60 2.06
N GLY A 106 -15.20 -7.37 2.02
CA GLY A 106 -14.43 -6.81 3.12
C GLY A 106 -14.54 -5.30 3.17
N ARG A 107 -14.71 -4.75 4.38
CA ARG A 107 -14.51 -3.31 4.60
C ARG A 107 -13.04 -2.95 4.37
N PRO A 108 -12.75 -1.70 3.94
CA PRO A 108 -11.39 -1.20 3.90
C PRO A 108 -10.67 -1.41 5.23
N LYS A 109 -9.40 -1.80 5.18
CA LYS A 109 -8.60 -2.09 6.37
C LYS A 109 -7.16 -1.61 6.18
N LEU A 110 -6.54 -1.16 7.27
CA LEU A 110 -5.18 -0.66 7.36
C LEU A 110 -4.41 -1.40 8.46
N TRP A 111 -3.11 -1.54 8.25
CA TRP A 111 -2.11 -2.03 9.20
C TRP A 111 -0.92 -1.07 9.14
N ASP A 112 -0.79 -0.18 10.13
CA ASP A 112 0.28 0.82 10.26
C ASP A 112 1.30 0.48 11.36
#